data_AF-A0A960Y2T0-F1
#
_entry.id   AF-A0A960Y2T0-F1
#
_cell.length_a   1.000
_cell.length_b   1.000
_cell.length_c   1.000
_cell.angle_alpha   90.00
_cell.angle_beta   90.00
_cell.angle_gamma   90.00
#
_symmetry.space_group_name_H-M   'P 1'
#
loop_
_entity.id
_entity.type
_entity.pdbx_description
1 polymer ?
#
loop_
_entity_poly.entity_id
_entity_poly.type
_entity_poly.pdbx_seq_one_letter_code
_entity_poly.pdbx_strand_id
1 'polypeptide(L)'
;YQNIYEMRMNAEMDHASRLKGAENRGMEKGEKIGIEKGEKIGIEKGEKIGIVKGEKIGEKKGLKKGILALHSIGKSPEEISILMDISLEEVYKILNSDEPKE
;
A
#
# COMPACT_ATOMS: atom_id res chain seq x y z
N TYR A 1 -64.47 -10.72 13.07
CA TYR A 1 -63.64 -9.63 12.53
C TYR A 1 -62.27 -9.53 13.20
N GLN A 2 -62.16 -9.52 14.54
CA GLN A 2 -60.85 -9.42 15.22
C GLN A 2 -59.86 -10.55 14.88
N ASN A 3 -60.29 -11.83 14.87
CA ASN A 3 -59.39 -12.95 14.51
C ASN A 3 -58.75 -12.86 13.12
N ILE A 4 -59.49 -12.36 12.11
CA ILE A 4 -58.96 -12.27 10.74
C ILE A 4 -57.94 -11.13 10.64
N TYR A 5 -58.17 -10.04 11.38
CA TYR A 5 -57.26 -8.91 11.46
C TYR A 5 -55.95 -9.32 12.16
N GLU A 6 -56.04 -10.02 13.28
CA GLU A 6 -54.88 -10.53 14.01
C GLU A 6 -54.07 -11.56 13.20
N MET A 7 -54.74 -12.46 12.46
CA MET A 7 -54.06 -13.41 11.57
C MET A 7 -53.29 -12.72 10.45
N ARG A 8 -53.86 -11.68 9.82
CA ARG A 8 -53.16 -10.89 8.80
C ARG A 8 -51.97 -10.13 9.37
N MET A 9 -52.18 -9.45 10.50
CA MET A 9 -51.14 -8.68 11.16
C MET A 9 -49.96 -9.56 11.59
N ASN A 10 -50.24 -10.74 12.15
CA ASN A 10 -49.19 -11.70 12.51
C ASN A 10 -48.45 -12.23 11.28
N ALA A 11 -49.16 -12.58 10.20
CA ALA A 11 -48.52 -13.05 8.96
C ALA A 11 -47.62 -11.97 8.31
N GLU A 12 -48.05 -10.71 8.34
CA GLU A 12 -47.25 -9.57 7.86
C GLU A 12 -46.01 -9.34 8.72
N MET A 13 -46.15 -9.42 10.04
CA MET A 13 -45.03 -9.32 10.98
C MET A 13 -44.02 -10.46 10.81
N ASP A 14 -44.49 -11.67 10.57
CA ASP A 14 -43.67 -12.87 10.35
C ASP A 14 -42.89 -12.77 9.03
N HIS A 15 -43.56 -12.26 7.99
CA HIS A 15 -42.95 -12.01 6.69
C HIS A 15 -41.90 -10.90 6.78
N ALA A 16 -42.22 -9.78 7.44
CA ALA A 16 -41.29 -8.67 7.66
C ALA A 16 -40.06 -9.11 8.47
N SER A 17 -40.26 -9.94 9.49
CA SER A 17 -39.19 -10.48 10.33
C SER A 17 -38.27 -11.41 9.54
N ARG A 18 -38.84 -12.25 8.67
CA ARG A 18 -38.08 -13.12 7.76
C ARG A 18 -37.29 -12.32 6.73
N LEU A 19 -37.87 -11.28 6.15
CA LEU A 19 -37.19 -10.41 5.18
C LEU A 19 -36.01 -9.69 5.84
N LYS A 20 -36.25 -9.07 6.99
CA LYS A 20 -35.23 -8.37 7.78
C LYS A 20 -34.10 -9.31 8.22
N GLY A 21 -34.43 -10.55 8.61
CA GLY A 21 -33.44 -11.57 8.94
C GLY A 21 -32.62 -12.03 7.73
N ALA A 22 -33.21 -12.11 6.54
CA ALA A 22 -32.48 -12.44 5.30
C ALA A 22 -31.55 -11.29 4.86
N GLU A 23 -32.02 -10.06 4.95
CA GLU A 23 -31.26 -8.85 4.62
C GLU A 23 -30.06 -8.68 5.55
N ASN A 24 -30.26 -8.77 6.86
CA ASN A 24 -29.17 -8.70 7.85
C ASN A 24 -28.11 -9.76 7.61
N ARG A 25 -28.51 -11.01 7.33
CA ARG A 25 -27.56 -12.10 7.01
C ARG A 25 -26.83 -11.87 5.69
N GLY A 26 -27.47 -11.26 4.70
CA GLY A 26 -26.85 -10.89 3.44
C GLY A 26 -25.80 -9.80 3.62
N MET A 27 -26.12 -8.78 4.42
CA MET A 27 -25.22 -7.67 4.74
C MET A 27 -24.01 -8.14 5.57
N GLU A 28 -24.23 -8.89 6.66
CA GLU A 28 -23.14 -9.44 7.48
C GLU A 28 -22.19 -10.34 6.68
N LYS A 29 -22.74 -11.20 5.81
CA LYS A 29 -21.90 -12.07 4.95
C LYS A 29 -21.16 -11.27 3.89
N GLY A 30 -21.81 -10.29 3.27
CA GLY A 30 -21.20 -9.44 2.25
C GLY A 30 -20.07 -8.60 2.82
N GLU A 31 -20.27 -8.00 3.99
CA GLU A 31 -19.30 -7.15 4.67
C GLU A 31 -18.10 -7.99 5.16
N LYS A 32 -18.34 -9.14 5.80
CA LYS A 32 -17.26 -10.02 6.27
C LYS A 32 -16.39 -10.53 5.11
N ILE A 33 -17.00 -10.96 4.01
CA ILE A 33 -16.27 -11.44 2.82
C ILE A 33 -15.54 -10.29 2.11
N GLY A 34 -16.17 -9.12 2.03
CA GLY A 34 -15.60 -7.92 1.40
C GLY A 34 -14.36 -7.41 2.13
N ILE A 35 -14.42 -7.34 3.47
CA ILE A 35 -13.31 -6.91 4.32
C ILE A 35 -12.17 -7.94 4.28
N GLU A 36 -12.45 -9.24 4.55
CA GLU A 36 -11.41 -10.27 4.59
C GLU A 36 -10.66 -10.41 3.24
N LYS A 37 -11.39 -10.35 2.12
CA LYS A 37 -10.75 -10.44 0.79
C LYS A 37 -10.08 -9.13 0.38
N GLY A 38 -10.69 -7.98 0.70
CA GLY A 38 -10.16 -6.66 0.39
C GLY A 38 -8.85 -6.36 1.12
N GLU A 39 -8.81 -6.61 2.42
CA GLU A 39 -7.61 -6.40 3.24
C GLU A 39 -6.48 -7.34 2.85
N LYS A 40 -6.75 -8.64 2.68
CA LYS A 40 -5.70 -9.61 2.34
C LYS A 40 -5.04 -9.32 1.00
N ILE A 41 -5.82 -8.98 -0.03
CA ILE A 41 -5.29 -8.65 -1.36
C ILE A 41 -4.61 -7.26 -1.37
N GLY A 42 -5.20 -6.29 -0.65
CA GLY A 42 -4.67 -4.93 -0.55
C GLY A 42 -3.32 -4.88 0.16
N ILE A 43 -3.18 -5.59 1.28
CA ILE A 43 -1.96 -5.64 2.08
C ILE A 43 -0.87 -6.42 1.35
N GLU A 44 -1.11 -7.64 0.87
CA GLU A 44 -0.06 -8.45 0.23
C GLU A 44 0.50 -7.78 -1.05
N LYS A 45 -0.35 -7.14 -1.87
CA LYS A 45 0.10 -6.43 -3.07
C LYS A 45 0.71 -5.08 -2.73
N GLY A 46 0.13 -4.35 -1.77
CA GLY A 46 0.61 -3.05 -1.33
C GLY A 46 2.00 -3.14 -0.68
N GLU A 47 2.20 -4.10 0.22
CA GLU A 47 3.48 -4.32 0.89
C GLU A 47 4.56 -4.82 -0.06
N LYS A 48 4.29 -5.84 -0.89
CA LYS A 48 5.31 -6.34 -1.83
C LYS A 48 5.76 -5.27 -2.83
N ILE A 49 4.83 -4.48 -3.36
CA ILE A 49 5.17 -3.41 -4.33
C ILE A 49 5.82 -2.23 -3.60
N GLY A 50 5.30 -1.85 -2.43
CA GLY A 50 5.78 -0.74 -1.62
C GLY A 50 7.18 -0.97 -1.07
N ILE A 51 7.46 -2.17 -0.55
CA ILE A 51 8.78 -2.55 -0.04
C ILE A 51 9.79 -2.65 -1.19
N VAL A 52 9.51 -3.43 -2.24
CA VAL A 52 10.48 -3.62 -3.33
C VAL A 52 10.78 -2.33 -4.10
N LYS A 53 9.76 -1.48 -4.35
CA LYS A 53 9.99 -0.18 -5.00
C LYS A 53 10.59 0.84 -4.02
N GLY A 54 10.13 0.84 -2.77
CA GLY A 54 10.60 1.74 -1.72
C GLY A 54 12.06 1.52 -1.36
N GLU A 55 12.48 0.26 -1.17
CA GLU A 55 13.87 -0.11 -0.90
C GLU A 55 14.78 0.23 -2.09
N LYS A 56 14.41 -0.17 -3.32
CA LYS A 56 15.23 0.13 -4.50
C LYS A 56 15.36 1.63 -4.80
N ILE A 57 14.30 2.41 -4.59
CA ILE A 57 14.34 3.87 -4.77
C ILE A 57 15.06 4.54 -3.61
N GLY A 58 14.85 4.04 -2.38
CA GLY A 58 15.48 4.51 -1.16
C GLY A 58 17.00 4.31 -1.18
N GLU A 59 17.47 3.11 -1.51
CA GLU A 59 18.89 2.80 -1.67
C GLU A 59 19.53 3.71 -2.72
N LYS A 60 18.94 3.82 -3.92
CA LYS A 60 19.51 4.66 -4.99
C LYS A 60 19.57 6.13 -4.60
N LYS A 61 18.53 6.66 -3.94
CA LYS A 61 18.50 8.05 -3.46
C LYS A 61 19.48 8.27 -2.31
N GLY A 62 19.59 7.30 -1.39
CA GLY A 62 20.52 7.35 -0.27
C GLY A 62 21.97 7.33 -0.75
N LEU A 63 22.29 6.43 -1.68
CA LEU A 63 23.61 6.31 -2.30
C LEU A 63 24.00 7.58 -3.05
N LYS A 64 23.08 8.13 -3.86
CA LYS A 64 23.28 9.42 -4.54
C LYS A 64 23.54 10.57 -3.56
N LYS A 65 22.73 10.68 -2.50
CA LYS A 65 22.93 11.71 -1.46
C LYS A 65 24.25 11.54 -0.71
N GLY A 66 24.65 10.30 -0.43
CA GLY A 66 25.92 9.97 0.24
C GLY A 66 27.13 10.41 -0.59
N ILE A 67 27.13 10.08 -1.88
CA ILE A 67 28.19 10.49 -2.82
C ILE A 67 28.29 12.01 -2.90
N LEU A 68 27.16 12.70 -3.11
CA LEU A 68 27.13 14.16 -3.18
C LEU A 68 27.62 14.80 -1.88
N ALA A 69 27.19 14.30 -0.72
CA ALA A 69 27.62 14.81 0.57
C ALA A 69 29.13 14.66 0.77
N LEU A 70 29.70 13.49 0.46
CA LEU A 70 31.14 13.26 0.55
C LEU A 70 31.92 14.17 -0.41
N HIS A 71 31.43 14.31 -1.65
CA HIS A 71 32.03 15.20 -2.64
C HIS A 71 31.97 16.67 -2.19
N SER A 72 30.86 17.13 -1.60
CA SER A 72 30.74 18.48 -1.04
C SER A 72 31.64 18.73 0.18
N ILE A 73 32.05 17.68 0.89
CA ILE A 73 33.03 17.75 2.00
C ILE A 73 34.47 17.79 1.46
N GLY A 74 34.67 17.65 0.15
CA GLY A 74 35.97 17.71 -0.52
C GLY A 74 36.66 16.36 -0.68
N LYS A 75 35.93 15.25 -0.54
CA LYS A 75 36.46 13.91 -0.85
C LYS A 75 36.59 13.71 -2.35
N SER A 76 37.67 13.07 -2.78
CA SER A 76 37.85 12.75 -4.19
C SER A 76 36.93 11.60 -4.62
N PRO A 77 36.54 11.52 -5.90
CA PRO A 77 35.73 10.41 -6.42
C PRO A 77 36.32 9.02 -6.10
N GLU A 78 37.65 8.91 -6.08
CA GLU A 78 38.38 7.68 -5.73
C GLU A 78 38.20 7.30 -4.26
N GLU A 79 38.29 8.28 -3.35
CA GLU A 79 38.02 8.03 -1.93
C GLU A 79 36.56 7.63 -1.70
N ILE A 80 35.62 8.25 -2.43
CA ILE A 80 34.18 7.93 -2.32
C ILE A 80 33.91 6.50 -2.82
N SER A 81 34.54 6.11 -3.93
CA SER A 81 34.45 4.75 -4.48
C SER A 81 34.85 3.70 -3.44
N ILE A 82 35.96 3.94 -2.73
CA ILE A 82 36.46 3.04 -1.68
C ILE A 82 35.54 3.07 -0.45
N LEU A 83 35.12 4.25 0.01
CA LEU A 83 34.31 4.42 1.22
C LEU A 83 32.90 3.83 1.08
N MET A 84 32.33 3.92 -0.12
CA MET A 84 30.97 3.44 -0.40
C MET A 84 30.93 2.07 -1.06
N ASP A 85 32.09 1.45 -1.30
CA ASP A 85 32.25 0.15 -1.98
C ASP A 85 31.48 0.09 -3.32
N ILE A 86 31.68 1.12 -4.14
CA ILE A 86 31.06 1.26 -5.46
C ILE A 86 32.09 1.57 -6.52
N SER A 87 31.78 1.26 -7.78
CA SER A 87 32.69 1.55 -8.88
C SER A 87 32.91 3.05 -9.06
N LEU A 88 34.14 3.42 -9.44
CA LEU A 88 34.49 4.81 -9.75
C LEU A 88 33.62 5.38 -10.88
N GLU A 89 33.26 4.53 -11.85
CA GLU A 89 32.33 4.88 -12.94
C GLU A 89 30.94 5.29 -12.43
N GLU A 90 30.41 4.58 -11.42
CA GLU A 90 29.12 4.93 -10.81
C GLU A 90 29.19 6.22 -10.01
N VAL A 91 30.31 6.48 -9.32
CA VAL A 91 30.54 7.76 -8.63
C VAL A 91 30.48 8.90 -9.65
N TYR A 92 31.25 8.82 -10.74
CA TYR A 92 31.23 9.83 -11.79
C TYR A 92 29.87 9.97 -12.46
N LYS A 93 29.19 8.86 -12.74
CA LYS A 93 27.86 8.89 -13.33
C LYS A 93 26.87 9.65 -12.44
N ILE A 94 26.98 9.50 -11.13
CA ILE A 94 26.11 10.18 -10.18
C ILE A 94 26.45 11.66 -10.10
N LEU A 95 27.73 12.00 -9.97
CA LEU A 95 28.21 13.39 -9.94
C LEU A 95 27.86 14.16 -11.23
N ASN A 96 28.01 13.52 -12.40
CA ASN A 96 27.69 14.11 -13.70
C ASN A 96 26.18 14.08 -14.02
N SER A 97 25.37 13.29 -13.32
CA SER A 97 23.91 13.23 -13.54
C SER A 97 23.12 14.36 -12.89
N ASP A 98 23.76 15.15 -12.00
CA ASP A 98 23.16 16.32 -11.35
C ASP A 98 23.51 17.64 -12.05
N GLU A 99 24.22 17.61 -13.19
CA GLU A 99 24.34 18.81 -14.00
C GLU A 99 22.93 19.24 -14.45
N PRO A 100 22.47 20.46 -14.10
CA PRO A 100 21.25 20.99 -14.67
C PRO A 100 21.47 21.06 -16.19
N LYS A 101 20.66 20.33 -16.94
CA LYS A 101 20.55 20.57 -18.39
C LYS A 101 20.08 22.02 -18.53
N GLU A 102 20.95 22.87 -19.08
CA GLU A 102 20.64 24.24 -19.52
C GLU A 102 19.36 24.29 -20.37
#